data_AF-A0A9D8T4Z2-F1
#
_entry.id   AF-A0A9D8T4Z2-F1
#
_cell.length_a   1.000
_cell.length_b   1.000
_cell.length_c   1.000
_cell.angle_alpha   90.00
_cell.angle_beta   90.00
_cell.angle_gamma   90.00
#
_symmetry.space_group_name_H-M   'P 1'
#
loop_
_entity.id
_entity.type
_entity.pdbx_description
1 polymer ?
#
loop_
_entity_poly.entity_id
_entity_poly.type
_entity_poly.pdbx_seq_one_letter_code
_entity_poly.pdbx_strand_id
1 'polypeptide(L)' 'LTLDNDTRICLAADALYMDRALDDDREMRFTSRDAVEYFRRLRDEGVHIISGHDPASFERAVRLTE' A
#
# COMPACT_ATOMS: atom_id res chain seq x y z
N LEU A 1 -9.26 13.78 14.43
CA LEU A 1 -8.75 12.81 13.43
C LEU A 1 -9.63 11.59 13.56
N THR A 2 -10.76 11.58 12.87
CA THR A 2 -11.67 10.43 12.86
C THR A 2 -11.75 10.01 11.41
N LEU A 3 -11.05 8.92 11.09
CA LEU A 3 -11.27 8.22 9.83
C LEU A 3 -12.76 7.85 9.78
N ASP A 4 -13.36 7.98 8.60
CA ASP A 4 -14.64 7.35 8.32
C ASP A 4 -14.54 5.86 8.70
N ASN A 5 -15.56 5.33 9.39
CA ASN A 5 -15.60 3.95 9.85
C ASN A 5 -15.49 2.94 8.69
N ASP A 6 -15.83 3.35 7.47
CA ASP A 6 -15.75 2.50 6.27
C ASP A 6 -14.38 2.55 5.58
N THR A 7 -13.48 3.45 5.97
CA THR A 7 -12.14 3.56 5.41
C THR A 7 -11.26 2.40 5.87
N ARG A 8 -10.87 1.53 4.94
CA ARG A 8 -9.97 0.40 5.20
C ARG A 8 -8.54 0.76 4.79
N ILE A 9 -7.61 0.64 5.74
CA ILE A 9 -6.18 0.92 5.53
C ILE A 9 -5.36 -0.34 5.82
N CYS A 10 -4.42 -0.66 4.94
CA CYS A 10 -3.44 -1.72 5.15
C CYS A 10 -2.04 -1.11 5.27
N LEU A 11 -1.42 -1.24 6.45
CA LEU A 11 -0.04 -0.86 6.68
C LEU A 11 0.87 -2.03 6.26
N ALA A 12 1.49 -1.93 5.10
CA ALA A 12 2.22 -3.05 4.50
C ALA A 12 3.66 -3.19 5.01
N ALA A 13 4.25 -2.12 5.58
CA ALA A 13 5.64 -2.12 6.08
C ALA A 13 6.60 -2.74 5.05
N ASP A 14 7.47 -3.66 5.45
CA ASP A 14 8.42 -4.32 4.54
C ASP A 14 7.77 -5.42 3.67
N ALA A 15 6.51 -5.79 3.90
CA ALA A 15 5.81 -6.76 3.05
C ALA A 15 5.49 -6.17 1.67
N LEU A 16 5.36 -4.84 1.54
CA LEU A 16 5.38 -4.11 0.27
C LEU A 16 6.33 -2.93 0.41
N TYR A 17 7.50 -3.04 -0.22
CA TYR A 17 8.58 -2.07 -0.01
C TYR A 17 8.25 -0.71 -0.66
N MET A 18 7.75 -0.72 -1.90
CA MET A 18 7.42 0.49 -2.69
C MET A 18 6.14 0.27 -3.50
N ASP A 19 5.35 1.32 -3.73
CA ASP A 19 4.06 1.20 -4.43
C ASP A 19 4.21 0.77 -5.89
N ARG A 20 5.28 1.21 -6.55
CA ARG A 20 5.58 0.86 -7.95
C ARG A 20 5.65 -0.66 -8.22
N ALA A 21 5.89 -1.49 -7.19
CA ALA A 21 5.84 -2.94 -7.33
C ALA A 21 4.42 -3.46 -7.63
N LEU A 22 3.37 -2.69 -7.31
CA LEU A 22 1.99 -3.01 -7.66
C LEU A 22 1.66 -2.75 -9.14
N ASP A 23 2.45 -1.93 -9.82
CA ASP A 23 2.16 -1.52 -11.20
C ASP A 23 3.18 -2.07 -12.21
N ASP A 24 4.41 -2.38 -11.76
CA ASP A 24 5.46 -2.97 -12.57
C ASP A 24 6.15 -4.14 -11.85
N ASP A 25 5.99 -5.33 -12.40
CA ASP A 25 6.59 -6.56 -11.88
C ASP A 25 8.13 -6.50 -11.84
N ARG A 26 8.77 -5.64 -12.63
CA ARG A 26 10.22 -5.42 -12.61
C ARG A 26 10.70 -4.68 -11.36
N GLU A 27 9.79 -3.98 -10.69
CA GLU A 27 10.07 -3.19 -9.48
C GLU A 27 9.90 -4.00 -8.18
N MET A 28 9.59 -5.30 -8.27
CA MET A 28 9.45 -6.26 -7.15
C MET A 28 10.78 -6.63 -6.47
N ARG A 29 11.72 -5.68 -6.35
CA ARG A 29 13.10 -5.95 -5.90
C ARG A 29 13.20 -6.54 -4.49
N PHE A 30 12.29 -6.12 -3.60
CA PHE A 30 12.26 -6.50 -2.18
C PHE A 30 10.89 -7.03 -1.76
N THR A 31 10.04 -7.38 -2.72
CA THR A 31 8.67 -7.83 -2.47
C THR A 31 8.41 -9.07 -3.31
N SER A 32 7.92 -10.14 -2.69
CA SER A 32 7.60 -11.37 -3.43
C SER A 32 6.40 -11.15 -4.35
N ARG A 33 6.31 -11.94 -5.42
CA ARG A 33 5.16 -11.92 -6.32
C ARG A 33 3.85 -12.16 -5.57
N ASP A 34 3.81 -13.16 -4.69
CA ASP A 34 2.62 -13.49 -3.91
C ASP A 34 2.17 -12.32 -3.02
N ALA A 35 3.12 -11.57 -2.44
CA ALA A 35 2.81 -10.37 -1.68
C ALA A 35 2.23 -9.28 -2.59
N VAL A 36 2.85 -9.03 -3.75
CA VAL A 36 2.32 -8.07 -4.73
C VAL A 36 0.90 -8.43 -5.17
N GLU A 37 0.64 -9.69 -5.50
CA GLU A 37 -0.69 -10.17 -5.90
C GLU A 37 -1.72 -9.99 -4.77
N TYR A 38 -1.33 -10.27 -3.52
CA TYR A 38 -2.16 -10.03 -2.35
C TYR A 38 -2.52 -8.54 -2.19
N PHE A 39 -1.54 -7.64 -2.31
CA PHE A 39 -1.77 -6.20 -2.17
C PHE A 39 -2.53 -5.60 -3.36
N ARG A 40 -2.34 -6.11 -4.57
CA ARG A 40 -3.16 -5.76 -5.75
C ARG A 40 -4.63 -6.09 -5.48
N ARG A 41 -4.93 -7.29 -5.00
CA ARG A 41 -6.30 -7.68 -4.65
C ARG A 41 -6.91 -6.78 -3.58
N LEU A 42 -6.18 -6.46 -2.52
CA LEU A 42 -6.68 -5.54 -1.48
C LEU A 42 -6.95 -4.13 -2.05
N ARG A 43 -6.08 -3.63 -2.93
CA ARG A 43 -6.27 -2.36 -3.64
C ARG A 43 -7.53 -2.39 -4.50
N ASP A 44 -7.77 -3.48 -5.23
CA ASP A 44 -8.96 -3.67 -6.06
C ASP A 44 -10.24 -3.77 -5.21
N GLU A 45 -10.14 -4.27 -3.98
CA GLU A 45 -11.23 -4.25 -2.99
C GLU A 45 -11.46 -2.86 -2.37
N GLY A 46 -10.67 -1.84 -2.72
CA GLY A 46 -10.79 -0.47 -2.21
C GLY A 46 -10.05 -0.22 -0.90
N VAL A 47 -9.09 -1.06 -0.52
CA VAL A 47 -8.25 -0.84 0.67
C VAL A 47 -7.10 0.12 0.32
N HIS A 48 -6.90 1.15 1.13
CA HIS A 48 -5.74 2.04 1.02
C HIS A 48 -4.49 1.31 1.51
N ILE A 49 -3.59 0.96 0.60
CA ILE A 49 -2.30 0.34 0.94
C ILE A 49 -1.29 1.43 1.26
N ILE A 50 -0.55 1.29 2.35
CA ILE A 50 0.59 2.14 2.71
C ILE A 50 1.86 1.27 2.71
N SER A 51 2.70 1.39 1.67
CA SER A 51 4.00 0.73 1.58
C SER A 51 5.04 1.32 2.53
N GLY A 52 6.06 0.53 2.86
CA GLY A 52 7.01 0.85 3.93
C GLY A 52 8.02 1.95 3.61
N HIS A 53 8.44 2.09 2.35
CA HIS A 53 9.59 2.94 1.99
C HIS A 53 9.31 3.90 0.83
N ASP A 54 8.04 4.12 0.49
CA ASP A 54 7.63 5.03 -0.57
C ASP A 54 7.22 6.40 0.00
N PRO A 55 7.90 7.51 -0.36
CA PRO A 55 7.55 8.84 0.12
C PRO A 55 6.12 9.27 -0.23
N ALA A 56 5.62 8.92 -1.42
CA ALA A 56 4.27 9.28 -1.83
C ALA A 56 3.21 8.47 -1.07
N SER A 57 3.55 7.24 -0.67
CA SER A 57 2.74 6.43 0.25
C SER A 57 2.65 7.07 1.64
N PHE A 58 3.76 7.56 2.17
CA PHE A 58 3.76 8.29 3.44
C PHE A 58 2.87 9.54 3.39
N GLU A 59 2.95 10.34 2.32
CA GLU A 59 2.09 11.50 2.15
C GLU A 59 0.60 11.14 2.05
N ARG A 60 0.25 10.02 1.42
CA ARG A 60 -1.13 9.51 1.46
C ARG A 60 -1.57 9.16 2.87
N ALA A 61 -0.72 8.49 3.66
CA ALA A 61 -1.05 8.14 5.04
C ALA A 61 -1.37 9.39 5.87
N VAL A 62 -0.58 10.47 5.72
CA VAL A 62 -0.84 11.75 6.37
C VAL A 62 -2.20 12.32 5.96
N ARG A 63 -2.47 12.42 4.65
CA ARG A 63 -3.76 12.94 4.14
C ARG A 63 -4.98 12.14 4.58
N LEU A 64 -4.84 10.83 4.77
CA LEU A 64 -5.93 9.99 5.26
C LEU A 64 -6.27 10.28 6.72
N THR A 65 -5.32 10.81 7.50
CA THR A 65 -5.56 11.11 8.91
C THR A 65 -6.21 12.48 9.15
N GLU A 66 -6.10 13.41 8.20
CA GLU A 66 -6.64 14.78 8.23
C GLU A 66 -8.16 14.84 8.06
#